data_AF-A0A7W0A3D5-F1
#
_entry.id   AF-A0A7W0A3D5-F1
#
_cell.length_a   1.000
_cell.length_b   1.000
_cell.length_c   1.000
_cell.angle_alpha   90.00
_cell.angle_beta   90.00
_cell.angle_gamma   90.00
#
_symmetry.space_group_name_H-M   'P 1'
#
loop_
_entity.id
_entity.type
_entity.pdbx_description
1 polymer ?
#
loop_
_entity_poly.entity_id
_entity_poly.type
_entity_poly.pdbx_seq_one_letter_code
_entity_poly.pdbx_strand_id
1 'polypeptide(L)'
;MVATRANTSSSAAAGAQDISPESLLVADFGRGSTRAFLLEQVAGTLRLVARAEGPTTFDLPFDDVSVGWLQTLRQIEWDAGRVLIERDNVLTPQRQRGDGVDAMLACSSLGEPIRVAVIDTGPSPMTAAAITALRKTHVSILHASVPAAKKDTTWVPAWADTIRAYQPDTVVLLLDGDQAIGVPRAIQMLRDISGVINPRRGVIFGEATVLGQTLTLFGSRTKVRSITPAGKTGEEFGAELETEARGDWAERIDRTDLRATLREVTGTVPTRAHAVDLVTRYVARVSGQAVLTIGIDDGSHAHWASGHEAAQTAFPRLDVNAGIVNLTAREIADAVNWLPFEVQTDDLMTWVLNRAIRPWAGPEADDDVRIEQALLRQVIRRVAADLDRTHPGALASAGLVIAGAGVDRWHDAAIAALCLLDGLYHVPASGIVALALDRDGLLPVVGTLGMTYPAVASDIFGHDALQHLGSAVIVTGVPKPGEVACRIELQVQGGPNRDLVVKSGDLAVLPLATGEQATIVVRPEKKVAVGAGQPGKPVTFGTERAVTGGEVGIIVDARGRLPLPSPAVARTGVVRQWIRAAGDATGAVRT
;
A
#
# COMPACT_ATOMS: atom_id res chain seq x y z
N MET A 1 -70.64 -9.33 -21.87
CA MET A 1 -69.78 -8.86 -22.97
C MET A 1 -68.96 -7.70 -22.43
N VAL A 2 -67.67 -7.67 -22.76
CA VAL A 2 -66.60 -6.77 -22.27
C VAL A 2 -65.85 -7.25 -21.03
N ALA A 3 -64.59 -7.56 -21.32
CA ALA A 3 -63.59 -8.24 -20.51
C ALA A 3 -62.79 -7.29 -19.61
N THR A 4 -62.40 -7.83 -18.47
CA THR A 4 -61.41 -7.31 -17.52
C THR A 4 -60.01 -7.41 -18.13
N ARG A 5 -59.26 -6.30 -18.19
CA ARG A 5 -57.84 -6.28 -18.57
C ARG A 5 -57.02 -6.87 -17.43
N ALA A 6 -56.36 -7.99 -17.69
CA ALA A 6 -55.35 -8.60 -16.82
C ALA A 6 -53.94 -8.15 -17.23
N ASN A 7 -53.10 -8.01 -16.20
CA ASN A 7 -51.67 -7.77 -16.21
C ASN A 7 -50.89 -8.39 -17.38
N THR A 8 -50.13 -7.57 -18.08
CA THR A 8 -48.97 -8.00 -18.87
C THR A 8 -47.70 -7.42 -18.24
N SER A 9 -47.16 -8.14 -17.26
CA SER A 9 -45.82 -7.92 -16.71
C SER A 9 -45.23 -9.26 -16.26
N SER A 10 -44.83 -10.10 -17.22
CA SER A 10 -43.98 -11.28 -16.97
C SER A 10 -43.68 -11.98 -18.30
N SER A 11 -42.61 -11.60 -19.00
CA SER A 11 -41.86 -12.53 -19.88
C SER A 11 -40.52 -11.97 -20.43
N ALA A 12 -39.85 -11.05 -19.74
CA ALA A 12 -38.56 -10.50 -20.20
C ALA A 12 -37.41 -10.63 -19.17
N ALA A 13 -37.56 -11.50 -18.16
CA ALA A 13 -36.55 -11.73 -17.13
C ALA A 13 -36.24 -13.24 -16.95
N ALA A 14 -36.11 -13.95 -18.07
CA ALA A 14 -35.63 -15.34 -18.08
C ALA A 14 -34.62 -15.47 -19.22
N GLY A 15 -33.32 -15.42 -18.91
CA GLY A 15 -32.27 -15.68 -19.90
C GLY A 15 -30.89 -15.07 -19.69
N ALA A 16 -30.60 -14.33 -18.62
CA ALA A 16 -29.21 -14.04 -18.28
C ALA A 16 -28.63 -15.23 -17.51
N GLN A 17 -28.17 -16.25 -18.25
CA GLN A 17 -27.17 -17.16 -17.68
C GLN A 17 -25.95 -16.29 -17.35
N ASP A 18 -25.49 -16.37 -16.11
CA ASP A 18 -24.28 -15.73 -15.59
C ASP A 18 -23.08 -16.45 -16.24
N ILE A 19 -22.83 -16.17 -17.53
CA ILE A 19 -21.72 -16.76 -18.27
C ILE A 19 -20.46 -16.05 -17.80
N SER A 20 -19.68 -16.72 -16.95
CA SER A 20 -18.34 -16.26 -16.61
C SER A 20 -17.49 -16.22 -17.89
N PRO A 21 -16.78 -15.12 -18.17
CA PRO A 21 -15.97 -15.01 -19.39
C PRO A 21 -14.91 -16.11 -19.45
N GLU A 22 -14.62 -16.63 -20.64
CA GLU A 22 -13.57 -17.63 -20.84
C GLU A 22 -12.19 -16.98 -20.95
N SER A 23 -12.16 -15.68 -21.34
CA SER A 23 -10.95 -14.86 -21.38
C SER A 23 -11.18 -13.44 -20.86
N LEU A 24 -10.22 -12.94 -20.08
CA LEU A 24 -10.24 -11.61 -19.47
C LEU A 24 -8.92 -10.89 -19.68
N LEU A 25 -8.99 -9.61 -20.02
CA LEU A 25 -7.86 -8.70 -19.98
C LEU A 25 -8.04 -7.73 -18.82
N VAL A 26 -7.07 -7.65 -17.91
CA VAL A 26 -7.09 -6.65 -16.84
C VAL A 26 -5.94 -5.67 -17.05
N ALA A 27 -6.26 -4.40 -17.17
CA ALA A 27 -5.29 -3.31 -17.25
C ALA A 27 -5.05 -2.69 -15.87
N ASP A 28 -3.78 -2.48 -15.52
CA ASP A 28 -3.40 -1.73 -14.33
C ASP A 28 -2.55 -0.53 -14.73
N PHE A 29 -3.15 0.66 -14.65
CA PHE A 29 -2.51 1.91 -15.04
C PHE A 29 -1.94 2.66 -13.84
N GLY A 30 -0.64 2.50 -13.61
CA GLY A 30 0.13 3.29 -12.66
C GLY A 30 0.65 4.57 -13.26
N ARG A 31 1.09 5.50 -12.42
CA ARG A 31 1.71 6.74 -12.91
C ARG A 31 2.99 6.47 -13.68
N GLY A 32 3.71 5.43 -13.28
CA GLY A 32 4.98 5.09 -13.85
C GLY A 32 4.94 3.85 -14.74
N SER A 33 4.25 2.80 -14.29
CA SER A 33 4.11 1.54 -15.01
C SER A 33 2.68 1.27 -15.45
N THR A 34 2.52 0.75 -16.66
CA THR A 34 1.26 0.20 -17.18
C THR A 34 1.43 -1.30 -17.34
N ARG A 35 0.55 -2.07 -16.69
CA ARG A 35 0.56 -3.53 -16.74
C ARG A 35 -0.69 -4.07 -17.42
N ALA A 36 -0.53 -5.17 -18.14
CA ALA A 36 -1.62 -5.95 -18.71
C ALA A 36 -1.53 -7.38 -18.20
N PHE A 37 -2.69 -7.95 -17.87
CA PHE A 37 -2.84 -9.32 -17.40
C PHE A 37 -3.88 -10.03 -18.27
N LEU A 38 -3.46 -11.08 -18.96
CA LEU A 38 -4.33 -11.96 -19.72
C LEU A 38 -4.67 -13.18 -18.87
N LEU A 39 -5.95 -13.35 -18.58
CA LEU A 39 -6.49 -14.47 -17.83
C LEU A 39 -7.34 -15.34 -18.76
N GLU A 40 -7.14 -16.65 -18.71
CA GLU A 40 -7.90 -17.60 -19.56
C GLU A 40 -8.29 -18.86 -18.82
N GLN A 41 -9.35 -19.50 -19.31
CA GLN A 41 -9.78 -20.78 -18.78
C GLN A 41 -8.76 -21.88 -19.08
N VAL A 42 -8.12 -22.39 -18.02
CA VAL A 42 -7.20 -23.54 -18.05
C VAL A 42 -7.78 -24.63 -17.15
N ALA A 43 -8.07 -25.81 -17.73
CA ALA A 43 -8.65 -26.95 -17.01
C ALA A 43 -9.94 -26.60 -16.21
N GLY A 44 -10.75 -25.67 -16.71
CA GLY A 44 -12.04 -25.28 -16.13
C GLY A 44 -11.99 -24.08 -15.19
N THR A 45 -10.80 -23.57 -14.82
CA THR A 45 -10.64 -22.37 -13.99
C THR A 45 -9.86 -21.29 -14.72
N LEU A 46 -10.19 -20.01 -14.47
CA LEU A 46 -9.43 -18.89 -15.02
C LEU A 46 -8.07 -18.79 -14.33
N ARG A 47 -6.99 -18.69 -15.11
CA ARG A 47 -5.59 -18.60 -14.66
C ARG A 47 -4.87 -17.47 -15.36
N LEU A 48 -3.84 -16.92 -14.72
CA LEU A 48 -2.91 -16.00 -15.39
C LEU A 48 -2.13 -16.75 -16.49
N VAL A 49 -2.26 -16.31 -17.75
CA VAL A 49 -1.58 -16.89 -18.91
C VAL A 49 -0.43 -16.02 -19.38
N ALA A 50 -0.62 -14.70 -19.42
CA ALA A 50 0.41 -13.76 -19.82
C ALA A 50 0.33 -12.46 -19.02
N ARG A 51 1.49 -11.87 -18.78
CA ARG A 51 1.64 -10.55 -18.15
C ARG A 51 2.67 -9.74 -18.92
N ALA A 52 2.38 -8.46 -19.08
CA ALA A 52 3.33 -7.50 -19.61
C ALA A 52 3.33 -6.22 -18.77
N GLU A 53 4.48 -5.54 -18.75
CA GLU A 53 4.67 -4.27 -18.07
C GLU A 53 5.49 -3.35 -18.96
N GLY A 54 5.08 -2.09 -19.05
CA GLY A 54 5.74 -1.05 -19.81
C GLY A 54 5.62 0.32 -19.14
N PRO A 55 6.37 1.32 -19.59
CA PRO A 55 6.29 2.67 -19.06
C PRO A 55 4.91 3.29 -19.36
N THR A 56 4.32 3.93 -18.37
CA THR A 56 3.11 4.74 -18.54
C THR A 56 3.44 6.03 -19.28
N THR A 57 2.61 6.38 -20.26
CA THR A 57 2.79 7.54 -21.13
C THR A 57 1.73 8.63 -20.93
N PHE A 58 0.97 8.57 -19.82
CA PHE A 58 -0.09 9.53 -19.47
C PHE A 58 0.43 10.95 -19.23
N ASP A 59 1.64 11.08 -18.68
CA ASP A 59 2.30 12.36 -18.47
C ASP A 59 3.30 12.66 -19.61
N LEU A 60 3.89 13.86 -19.60
CA LEU A 60 5.00 14.22 -20.50
C LEU A 60 6.14 13.19 -20.43
N PRO A 61 6.85 12.94 -21.56
CA PRO A 61 6.83 13.72 -22.80
C PRO A 61 5.76 13.30 -23.82
N PHE A 62 5.13 12.14 -23.65
CA PHE A 62 4.13 11.65 -24.59
C PHE A 62 2.77 12.32 -24.38
N ASP A 63 2.36 12.48 -23.12
CA ASP A 63 1.05 13.04 -22.76
C ASP A 63 -0.12 12.33 -23.45
N ASP A 64 -0.01 11.01 -23.59
CA ASP A 64 -0.99 10.11 -24.22
C ASP A 64 -0.80 8.68 -23.69
N VAL A 65 -1.75 8.20 -22.88
CA VAL A 65 -1.67 6.86 -22.26
C VAL A 65 -1.74 5.71 -23.27
N SER A 66 -2.33 5.94 -24.45
CA SER A 66 -2.53 4.89 -25.45
C SER A 66 -1.21 4.33 -25.98
N VAL A 67 -0.16 5.16 -26.03
CA VAL A 67 1.17 4.78 -26.52
C VAL A 67 1.76 3.64 -25.70
N GLY A 68 1.86 3.83 -24.37
CA GLY A 68 2.36 2.82 -23.45
C GLY A 68 1.43 1.60 -23.40
N TRP A 69 0.12 1.82 -23.38
CA TRP A 69 -0.86 0.74 -23.37
C TRP A 69 -0.74 -0.21 -24.57
N LEU A 70 -0.67 0.34 -25.79
CA LEU A 70 -0.54 -0.47 -27.01
C LEU A 70 0.79 -1.21 -27.08
N GLN A 71 1.88 -0.64 -26.54
CA GLN A 71 3.16 -1.34 -26.42
C GLN A 71 3.05 -2.53 -25.46
N THR A 72 2.44 -2.34 -24.29
CA THR A 72 2.19 -3.41 -23.32
C THR A 72 1.30 -4.51 -23.92
N LEU A 73 0.25 -4.16 -24.67
CA LEU A 73 -0.60 -5.15 -25.32
C LEU A 73 0.13 -5.97 -26.40
N ARG A 74 0.99 -5.34 -27.20
CA ARG A 74 1.80 -6.07 -28.21
C ARG A 74 2.73 -7.08 -27.55
N GLN A 75 3.23 -6.80 -26.35
CA GLN A 75 4.00 -7.76 -25.57
C GLN A 75 3.13 -8.96 -25.16
N ILE A 76 1.89 -8.73 -24.71
CA ILE A 76 0.95 -9.84 -24.46
C ILE A 76 0.65 -10.64 -25.73
N GLU A 77 0.42 -9.99 -26.88
CA GLU A 77 0.20 -10.69 -28.16
C GLU A 77 1.37 -11.60 -28.53
N TRP A 78 2.59 -11.12 -28.29
CA TRP A 78 3.82 -11.89 -28.51
C TRP A 78 3.91 -13.09 -27.55
N ASP A 79 3.67 -12.87 -26.25
CA ASP A 79 3.81 -13.91 -25.23
C ASP A 79 2.71 -14.97 -25.32
N ALA A 80 1.47 -14.57 -25.64
CA ALA A 80 0.32 -15.46 -25.80
C ALA A 80 0.21 -16.09 -27.20
N GLY A 81 0.95 -15.55 -28.19
CA GLY A 81 0.93 -16.05 -29.57
C GLY A 81 -0.39 -15.85 -30.32
N ARG A 82 -1.16 -14.80 -29.99
CA ARG A 82 -2.45 -14.49 -30.62
C ARG A 82 -2.72 -12.99 -30.72
N VAL A 83 -3.68 -12.59 -31.55
CA VAL A 83 -4.01 -11.18 -31.76
C VAL A 83 -5.00 -10.71 -30.71
N LEU A 84 -4.69 -9.61 -30.02
CA LEU A 84 -5.54 -8.92 -29.04
C LEU A 84 -5.92 -7.51 -29.49
N ILE A 85 -5.23 -6.93 -30.48
CA ILE A 85 -5.44 -5.56 -30.92
C ILE A 85 -5.98 -5.53 -32.35
N GLU A 86 -7.05 -4.78 -32.59
CA GLU A 86 -7.55 -4.46 -33.92
C GLU A 86 -7.81 -2.95 -34.04
N ARG A 87 -7.12 -2.28 -34.98
CA ARG A 87 -7.19 -0.82 -35.18
C ARG A 87 -6.94 -0.03 -33.88
N ASP A 88 -5.87 -0.37 -33.18
CA ASP A 88 -5.46 0.26 -31.91
C ASP A 88 -6.48 0.13 -30.75
N ASN A 89 -7.44 -0.79 -30.85
CA ASN A 89 -8.39 -1.10 -29.78
C ASN A 89 -8.26 -2.57 -29.39
N VAL A 90 -8.61 -2.89 -28.14
CA VAL A 90 -8.72 -4.28 -27.68
C VAL A 90 -9.82 -4.97 -28.49
N LEU A 91 -9.51 -6.13 -29.05
CA LEU A 91 -10.45 -6.94 -29.81
C LEU A 91 -11.40 -7.66 -28.86
N THR A 92 -12.68 -7.32 -28.93
CA THR A 92 -13.77 -7.93 -28.15
C THR A 92 -14.98 -8.26 -29.06
N PRO A 93 -15.74 -9.35 -28.81
CA PRO A 93 -15.42 -10.47 -27.92
C PRO A 93 -14.33 -11.39 -28.52
N GLN A 94 -13.95 -12.44 -27.78
CA GLN A 94 -13.02 -13.45 -28.27
C GLN A 94 -13.58 -14.18 -29.52
N ARG A 95 -12.72 -14.42 -30.52
CA ARG A 95 -13.04 -15.12 -31.78
C ARG A 95 -12.68 -16.61 -31.69
N GLN A 96 -13.18 -17.42 -32.62
CA GLN A 96 -12.98 -18.90 -32.64
C GLN A 96 -11.52 -19.38 -32.64
N ARG A 97 -10.57 -18.54 -33.05
CA ARG A 97 -9.12 -18.85 -33.03
C ARG A 97 -8.43 -18.45 -31.72
N GLY A 98 -9.18 -17.95 -30.75
CA GLY A 98 -8.69 -17.39 -29.50
C GLY A 98 -8.36 -15.89 -29.57
N ASP A 99 -8.33 -15.27 -30.76
CA ASP A 99 -8.03 -13.84 -30.90
C ASP A 99 -9.05 -12.97 -30.13
N GLY A 100 -8.57 -11.92 -29.45
CA GLY A 100 -9.36 -11.04 -28.60
C GLY A 100 -9.57 -11.55 -27.17
N VAL A 101 -10.47 -10.89 -26.45
CA VAL A 101 -10.92 -11.27 -25.10
C VAL A 101 -12.43 -11.06 -24.93
N ASP A 102 -13.06 -11.80 -24.02
CA ASP A 102 -14.51 -11.66 -23.76
C ASP A 102 -14.86 -10.40 -22.96
N ALA A 103 -13.96 -9.99 -22.07
CA ALA A 103 -14.12 -8.77 -21.30
C ALA A 103 -12.78 -8.13 -20.93
N MET A 104 -12.82 -6.81 -20.75
CA MET A 104 -11.72 -6.03 -20.22
C MET A 104 -12.14 -5.34 -18.92
N LEU A 105 -11.25 -5.34 -17.93
CA LEU A 105 -11.37 -4.56 -16.70
C LEU A 105 -10.15 -3.65 -16.55
N ALA A 106 -10.26 -2.63 -15.70
CA ALA A 106 -9.11 -1.79 -15.40
C ALA A 106 -9.12 -1.26 -13.97
N CYS A 107 -7.93 -1.07 -13.39
CA CYS A 107 -7.70 -0.19 -12.24
C CYS A 107 -6.66 0.87 -12.59
N SER A 108 -6.64 1.95 -11.81
CA SER A 108 -5.77 3.08 -12.13
C SER A 108 -5.32 3.86 -10.90
N SER A 109 -4.07 4.30 -10.91
CA SER A 109 -3.54 5.35 -10.02
C SER A 109 -2.93 6.50 -10.83
N LEU A 110 -3.46 6.74 -12.04
CA LEU A 110 -2.99 7.77 -12.95
C LEU A 110 -3.22 9.18 -12.41
N GLY A 111 -2.50 10.11 -13.01
CA GLY A 111 -2.63 11.54 -12.77
C GLY A 111 -2.06 12.01 -11.43
N GLU A 112 -1.83 13.31 -11.38
CA GLU A 112 -1.37 13.97 -10.16
C GLU A 112 -2.44 13.87 -9.06
N PRO A 113 -2.10 13.42 -7.84
CA PRO A 113 -3.07 13.29 -6.76
C PRO A 113 -3.70 14.64 -6.43
N ILE A 114 -4.98 14.61 -6.02
CA ILE A 114 -5.69 15.83 -5.61
C ILE A 114 -4.97 16.43 -4.40
N ARG A 115 -4.54 17.69 -4.51
CA ARG A 115 -3.84 18.39 -3.43
C ARG A 115 -4.86 18.99 -2.48
N VAL A 116 -4.87 18.52 -1.25
CA VAL A 116 -5.82 18.95 -0.23
C VAL A 116 -5.08 19.65 0.90
N ALA A 117 -5.40 20.91 1.13
CA ALA A 117 -4.97 21.63 2.33
C ALA A 117 -6.05 21.48 3.40
N VAL A 118 -5.71 20.79 4.50
CA VAL A 118 -6.59 20.67 5.68
C VAL A 118 -6.10 21.68 6.72
N ILE A 119 -6.95 22.64 7.07
CA ILE A 119 -6.68 23.67 8.07
C ILE A 119 -7.63 23.42 9.24
N ASP A 120 -7.10 23.00 10.38
CA ASP A 120 -7.90 22.77 11.59
C ASP A 120 -7.61 23.79 12.69
N THR A 121 -8.53 23.84 13.65
CA THR A 121 -8.45 24.72 14.83
C THR A 121 -8.06 23.95 16.10
N GLY A 122 -7.36 22.82 15.92
CA GLY A 122 -6.92 21.88 16.94
C GLY A 122 -7.36 20.44 16.67
N PRO A 123 -6.87 19.46 17.44
CA PRO A 123 -7.29 18.07 17.32
C PRO A 123 -8.78 17.91 17.64
N SER A 124 -9.55 17.33 16.72
CA SER A 124 -10.96 16.99 16.93
C SER A 124 -11.31 15.64 16.27
N PRO A 125 -12.42 15.00 16.66
CA PRO A 125 -12.93 13.82 15.95
C PRO A 125 -13.18 14.08 14.46
N MET A 126 -13.55 15.32 14.10
CA MET A 126 -13.80 15.72 12.72
C MET A 126 -12.49 15.79 11.91
N THR A 127 -11.44 16.35 12.51
CA THR A 127 -10.08 16.33 11.93
C THR A 127 -9.59 14.91 11.71
N ALA A 128 -9.71 14.04 12.72
CA ALA A 128 -9.29 12.65 12.62
C ALA A 128 -10.05 11.92 11.50
N ALA A 129 -11.37 12.12 11.41
CA ALA A 129 -12.20 11.51 10.38
C ALA A 129 -11.88 12.04 8.98
N ALA A 130 -11.66 13.35 8.81
CA ALA A 130 -11.27 13.94 7.53
C ALA A 130 -9.93 13.40 7.02
N ILE A 131 -8.90 13.39 7.88
CA ILE A 131 -7.58 12.87 7.51
C ILE A 131 -7.67 11.38 7.15
N THR A 132 -8.37 10.60 7.95
CA THR A 132 -8.57 9.16 7.70
C THR A 132 -9.31 8.92 6.38
N ALA A 133 -10.38 9.67 6.11
CA ALA A 133 -11.14 9.60 4.86
C ALA A 133 -10.28 9.95 3.64
N LEU A 134 -9.56 11.07 3.71
CA LEU A 134 -8.67 11.52 2.64
C LEU A 134 -7.58 10.48 2.37
N ARG A 135 -6.98 9.88 3.41
CA ARG A 135 -5.96 8.81 3.26
C ARG A 135 -6.45 7.55 2.55
N LYS A 136 -7.77 7.35 2.38
CA LYS A 136 -8.35 6.25 1.59
C LYS A 136 -8.45 6.56 0.09
N THR A 137 -8.02 7.75 -0.33
CA THR A 137 -8.20 8.26 -1.71
C THR A 137 -6.87 8.68 -2.33
N HIS A 138 -6.87 8.96 -3.64
CA HIS A 138 -5.69 9.39 -4.39
C HIS A 138 -5.40 10.88 -4.20
N VAL A 139 -5.11 11.28 -2.95
CA VAL A 139 -4.86 12.66 -2.53
C VAL A 139 -3.48 12.83 -1.92
N SER A 140 -2.93 14.04 -2.05
CA SER A 140 -1.84 14.53 -1.23
C SER A 140 -2.44 15.46 -0.18
N ILE A 141 -1.99 15.33 1.07
CA ILE A 141 -2.54 16.11 2.20
C ILE A 141 -1.45 17.01 2.75
N LEU A 142 -1.70 18.32 2.76
CA LEU A 142 -0.99 19.29 3.56
C LEU A 142 -1.87 19.62 4.78
N HIS A 143 -1.46 19.20 5.97
CA HIS A 143 -2.25 19.38 7.19
C HIS A 143 -1.64 20.47 8.08
N ALA A 144 -2.36 21.59 8.23
CA ALA A 144 -1.99 22.73 9.06
C ALA A 144 -2.91 22.79 10.28
N SER A 145 -2.38 22.43 11.45
CA SER A 145 -3.12 22.55 12.71
C SER A 145 -2.75 23.85 13.43
N VAL A 146 -3.76 24.65 13.81
CA VAL A 146 -3.53 25.91 14.54
C VAL A 146 -2.99 25.61 15.94
N PRO A 147 -1.84 26.16 16.34
CA PRO A 147 -1.27 25.93 17.67
C PRO A 147 -2.12 26.60 18.74
N ALA A 148 -2.32 25.91 19.86
CA ALA A 148 -3.00 26.43 21.04
C ALA A 148 -2.26 27.62 21.69
N ALA A 149 -0.96 27.79 21.40
CA ALA A 149 -0.14 28.85 21.98
C ALA A 149 -0.48 30.24 21.40
N LYS A 150 -0.96 31.12 22.28
CA LYS A 150 -1.37 32.51 21.97
C LYS A 150 -0.25 33.40 21.43
N LYS A 151 1.02 33.07 21.69
CA LYS A 151 2.20 33.88 21.34
C LYS A 151 2.86 33.53 20.01
N ASP A 152 2.47 32.43 19.35
CA ASP A 152 3.03 32.09 18.04
C ASP A 152 2.38 32.96 16.95
N THR A 153 3.04 34.06 16.61
CA THR A 153 2.61 34.99 15.54
C THR A 153 3.20 34.63 14.18
N THR A 154 4.18 33.71 14.13
CA THR A 154 4.87 33.30 12.90
C THR A 154 4.14 32.18 12.17
N TRP A 155 3.26 31.45 12.86
CA TRP A 155 2.49 30.36 12.28
C TRP A 155 1.69 30.80 11.04
N VAL A 156 0.95 31.91 11.12
CA VAL A 156 0.11 32.38 10.00
C VAL A 156 0.93 32.68 8.74
N PRO A 157 1.96 33.55 8.76
CA PRO A 157 2.74 33.83 7.55
C PRO A 157 3.47 32.60 7.01
N ALA A 158 4.06 31.77 7.87
CA ALA A 158 4.81 30.57 7.45
C ALA A 158 3.91 29.53 6.74
N TRP A 159 2.72 29.27 7.28
CA TRP A 159 1.79 28.33 6.67
C TRP A 159 1.08 28.94 5.45
N ALA A 160 0.87 30.26 5.41
CA ALA A 160 0.35 30.92 4.21
C ALA A 160 1.32 30.74 3.03
N ASP A 161 2.63 30.94 3.25
CA ASP A 161 3.67 30.68 2.24
C ASP A 161 3.72 29.21 1.82
N THR A 162 3.61 28.29 2.78
CA THR A 162 3.59 26.85 2.51
C THR A 162 2.38 26.45 1.67
N ILE A 163 1.18 26.94 1.99
CA ILE A 163 -0.05 26.67 1.23
C ILE A 163 0.02 27.32 -0.16
N ARG A 164 0.57 28.54 -0.26
CA ARG A 164 0.82 29.20 -1.55
C ARG A 164 1.77 28.41 -2.44
N ALA A 165 2.83 27.82 -1.89
CA ALA A 165 3.74 26.96 -2.64
C ALA A 165 3.08 25.63 -3.04
N TYR A 166 2.25 25.08 -2.15
CA TYR A 166 1.56 23.81 -2.37
C TYR A 166 0.46 23.88 -3.45
N GLN A 167 -0.19 25.05 -3.60
CA GLN A 167 -1.27 25.31 -4.56
C GLN A 167 -2.41 24.27 -4.47
N PRO A 168 -3.15 24.20 -3.36
CA PRO A 168 -4.17 23.16 -3.16
C PRO A 168 -5.30 23.26 -4.19
N ASP A 169 -5.76 22.09 -4.64
CA ASP A 169 -6.95 21.94 -5.47
C ASP A 169 -8.23 22.05 -4.62
N THR A 170 -8.13 21.59 -3.36
CA THR A 170 -9.21 21.59 -2.37
C THR A 170 -8.71 22.15 -1.05
N VAL A 171 -9.47 23.05 -0.42
CA VAL A 171 -9.21 23.52 0.96
C VAL A 171 -10.31 23.02 1.88
N VAL A 172 -9.95 22.30 2.94
CA VAL A 172 -10.85 21.83 3.99
C VAL A 172 -10.58 22.63 5.26
N LEU A 173 -11.54 23.43 5.71
CA LEU A 173 -11.46 24.19 6.97
C LEU A 173 -12.30 23.52 8.04
N LEU A 174 -11.67 23.20 9.17
CA LEU A 174 -12.31 22.59 10.34
C LEU A 174 -12.27 23.58 11.52
N LEU A 175 -13.40 24.27 11.72
CA LEU A 175 -13.57 25.40 12.63
C LEU A 175 -14.34 25.02 13.90
N ASP A 176 -14.25 23.75 14.30
CA ASP A 176 -14.92 23.12 15.44
C ASP A 176 -14.06 23.07 16.73
N GLY A 177 -12.85 23.61 16.67
CA GLY A 177 -11.93 23.72 17.80
C GLY A 177 -12.06 25.06 18.56
N ASP A 178 -10.92 25.61 18.99
CA ASP A 178 -10.89 26.80 19.84
C ASP A 178 -11.46 28.05 19.14
N GLN A 179 -12.57 28.55 19.67
CA GLN A 179 -13.29 29.72 19.14
C GLN A 179 -12.58 31.05 19.42
N ALA A 180 -11.72 31.12 20.45
CA ALA A 180 -11.10 32.37 20.87
C ALA A 180 -9.81 32.69 20.10
N ILE A 181 -9.00 31.68 19.76
CA ILE A 181 -7.71 31.85 19.08
C ILE A 181 -7.69 31.05 17.78
N GLY A 182 -8.11 29.78 17.83
CA GLY A 182 -8.08 28.85 16.71
C GLY A 182 -8.80 29.37 15.47
N VAL A 183 -10.11 29.59 15.60
CA VAL A 183 -10.99 30.03 14.50
C VAL A 183 -10.53 31.36 13.89
N PRO A 184 -10.27 32.44 14.66
CA PRO A 184 -9.77 33.69 14.09
C PRO A 184 -8.46 33.53 13.29
N ARG A 185 -7.53 32.68 13.76
CA ARG A 185 -6.26 32.41 13.05
C ARG A 185 -6.46 31.62 11.76
N ALA A 186 -7.33 30.61 11.77
CA ALA A 186 -7.66 29.85 10.55
C ALA A 186 -8.33 30.75 9.50
N ILE A 187 -9.20 31.67 9.92
CA ILE A 187 -9.82 32.65 9.03
C ILE A 187 -8.78 33.64 8.49
N GLN A 188 -7.87 34.12 9.35
CA GLN A 188 -6.78 35.00 8.91
C GLN A 188 -5.86 34.29 7.91
N MET A 189 -5.54 33.02 8.14
CA MET A 189 -4.80 32.18 7.18
C MET A 189 -5.51 32.14 5.83
N LEU A 190 -6.81 31.82 5.83
CA LEU A 190 -7.59 31.77 4.59
C LEU A 190 -7.62 33.12 3.88
N ARG A 191 -7.69 34.22 4.64
CA ARG A 191 -7.62 35.58 4.10
C ARG A 191 -6.27 35.87 3.43
N ASP A 192 -5.17 35.46 4.05
CA ASP A 192 -3.82 35.72 3.53
C ASP A 192 -3.51 34.95 2.25
N ILE A 193 -4.17 33.80 2.05
CA ILE A 193 -4.03 32.99 0.82
C ILE A 193 -5.13 33.29 -0.21
N SER A 194 -6.23 33.92 0.21
CA SER A 194 -7.35 34.28 -0.68
C SER A 194 -6.89 35.20 -1.82
N GLY A 195 -7.35 34.92 -3.03
CA GLY A 195 -6.97 35.66 -4.24
C GLY A 195 -5.59 35.30 -4.80
N VAL A 196 -4.73 34.64 -4.02
CA VAL A 196 -3.44 34.10 -4.48
C VAL A 196 -3.59 32.65 -4.92
N ILE A 197 -4.29 31.84 -4.13
CA ILE A 197 -4.68 30.48 -4.52
C ILE A 197 -6.09 30.48 -5.10
N ASN A 198 -6.34 29.57 -6.04
CA ASN A 198 -7.65 29.39 -6.67
C ASN A 198 -8.08 27.93 -6.57
N PRO A 199 -8.42 27.44 -5.35
CA PRO A 199 -8.86 26.07 -5.20
C PRO A 199 -10.15 25.86 -5.97
N ARG A 200 -10.29 24.67 -6.56
CA ARG A 200 -11.50 24.24 -7.26
C ARG A 200 -12.64 24.03 -6.28
N ARG A 201 -12.31 23.60 -5.05
CA ARG A 201 -13.27 23.25 -4.00
C ARG A 201 -12.88 23.81 -2.64
N GLY A 202 -13.88 24.24 -1.88
CA GLY A 202 -13.77 24.58 -0.46
C GLY A 202 -14.76 23.76 0.36
N VAL A 203 -14.32 23.12 1.43
CA VAL A 203 -15.19 22.44 2.40
C VAL A 203 -14.99 23.13 3.74
N ILE A 204 -16.06 23.65 4.33
CA ILE A 204 -16.01 24.37 5.60
C ILE A 204 -16.90 23.63 6.60
N PHE A 205 -16.33 23.17 7.70
CA PHE A 205 -17.03 22.62 8.84
C PHE A 205 -16.96 23.63 10.00
N GLY A 206 -18.10 24.11 10.49
CA GLY A 206 -18.12 25.09 11.58
C GLY A 206 -19.50 25.68 11.88
N GLU A 207 -19.59 26.43 12.97
CA GLU A 207 -20.83 27.08 13.41
C GLU A 207 -21.37 28.11 12.40
N ALA A 208 -22.70 28.24 12.32
CA ALA A 208 -23.38 29.07 11.33
C ALA A 208 -22.90 30.54 11.30
N THR A 209 -22.54 31.08 12.48
CA THR A 209 -22.02 32.45 12.63
C THR A 209 -20.69 32.69 11.93
N VAL A 210 -19.86 31.65 11.83
CA VAL A 210 -18.52 31.71 11.23
C VAL A 210 -18.59 31.44 9.73
N LEU A 211 -19.45 30.51 9.30
CA LEU A 211 -19.58 30.10 7.89
C LEU A 211 -19.79 31.29 6.94
N GLY A 212 -20.67 32.23 7.30
CA GLY A 212 -20.95 33.41 6.47
C GLY A 212 -19.70 34.27 6.19
N GLN A 213 -18.82 34.44 7.18
CA GLN A 213 -17.59 35.21 7.03
C GLN A 213 -16.55 34.46 6.19
N THR A 214 -16.48 33.14 6.31
CA THR A 214 -15.50 32.32 5.58
C THR A 214 -15.89 32.14 4.11
N LEU A 215 -17.18 32.06 3.81
CA LEU A 215 -17.68 31.91 2.43
C LEU A 215 -17.24 33.05 1.51
N THR A 216 -17.18 34.28 2.01
CA THR A 216 -16.77 35.46 1.22
C THR A 216 -15.27 35.50 0.90
N LEU A 217 -14.47 34.67 1.57
CA LEU A 217 -13.03 34.58 1.33
C LEU A 217 -12.68 33.62 0.19
N PHE A 218 -13.63 32.82 -0.29
CA PHE A 218 -13.43 32.01 -1.49
C PHE A 218 -13.82 32.79 -2.76
N GLY A 219 -13.04 32.59 -3.83
CA GLY A 219 -13.33 33.21 -5.12
C GLY A 219 -14.58 32.61 -5.77
N SER A 220 -15.19 33.37 -6.69
CA SER A 220 -16.44 32.96 -7.39
C SER A 220 -16.33 31.67 -8.21
N ARG A 221 -15.10 31.21 -8.52
CA ARG A 221 -14.84 29.97 -9.26
C ARG A 221 -14.71 28.74 -8.35
N THR A 222 -14.62 28.93 -7.03
CA THR A 222 -14.50 27.83 -6.07
C THR A 222 -15.88 27.29 -5.73
N LYS A 223 -16.10 25.99 -5.89
CA LYS A 223 -17.30 25.32 -5.38
C LYS A 223 -17.16 25.15 -3.87
N VAL A 224 -17.90 25.94 -3.09
CA VAL A 224 -17.81 25.87 -1.62
C VAL A 224 -19.00 25.14 -1.02
N ARG A 225 -18.71 24.21 -0.12
CA ARG A 225 -19.68 23.48 0.68
C ARG A 225 -19.49 23.83 2.15
N SER A 226 -20.55 24.31 2.79
CA SER A 226 -20.57 24.62 4.22
C SER A 226 -21.38 23.60 4.99
N ILE A 227 -20.84 23.12 6.11
CA ILE A 227 -21.42 22.05 6.92
C ILE A 227 -21.45 22.53 8.37
N THR A 228 -22.66 22.55 8.96
CA THR A 228 -22.84 22.85 10.38
C THR A 228 -22.67 21.58 11.23
N PRO A 229 -22.18 21.66 12.48
CA PRO A 229 -21.96 20.48 13.32
C PRO A 229 -23.22 19.71 13.72
N ALA A 230 -24.39 20.34 13.69
CA ALA A 230 -25.62 19.77 14.24
C ALA A 230 -26.00 18.42 13.61
N GLY A 231 -25.91 17.35 14.42
CA GLY A 231 -26.38 16.01 14.09
C GLY A 231 -25.46 15.19 13.17
N LYS A 232 -24.26 15.68 12.84
CA LYS A 232 -23.34 15.01 11.92
C LYS A 232 -22.18 14.35 12.65
N THR A 233 -22.02 13.05 12.43
CA THR A 233 -20.88 12.29 12.98
C THR A 233 -19.61 12.51 12.16
N GLY A 234 -18.45 12.26 12.77
CA GLY A 234 -17.18 12.29 12.04
C GLY A 234 -17.15 11.27 10.90
N GLU A 235 -17.76 10.10 11.09
CA GLU A 235 -17.84 9.04 10.07
C GLU A 235 -18.62 9.48 8.84
N GLU A 236 -19.81 10.08 9.02
CA GLU A 236 -20.60 10.62 7.91
C GLU A 236 -19.86 11.73 7.16
N PHE A 237 -19.21 12.65 7.89
CA PHE A 237 -18.39 13.69 7.26
C PHE A 237 -17.21 13.11 6.47
N GLY A 238 -16.50 12.15 7.06
CA GLY A 238 -15.40 11.45 6.40
C GLY A 238 -15.86 10.75 5.13
N ALA A 239 -16.96 10.00 5.16
CA ALA A 239 -17.49 9.28 4.01
C ALA A 239 -17.86 10.21 2.84
N GLU A 240 -18.45 11.37 3.14
CA GLU A 240 -18.75 12.36 2.12
C GLU A 240 -17.48 12.99 1.55
N LEU A 241 -16.50 13.34 2.39
CA LEU A 241 -15.22 13.91 1.93
C LEU A 241 -14.42 12.90 1.08
N GLU A 242 -14.45 11.62 1.45
CA GLU A 242 -13.90 10.51 0.67
C GLU A 242 -14.56 10.42 -0.70
N THR A 243 -15.89 10.53 -0.76
CA THR A 243 -16.66 10.51 -2.02
C THR A 243 -16.31 11.70 -2.91
N GLU A 244 -16.22 12.90 -2.34
CA GLU A 244 -15.83 14.11 -3.06
C GLU A 244 -14.40 14.01 -3.61
N ALA A 245 -13.44 13.55 -2.80
CA ALA A 245 -12.05 13.38 -3.22
C ALA A 245 -11.88 12.32 -4.33
N ARG A 246 -12.63 11.21 -4.26
CA ARG A 246 -12.67 10.21 -5.36
C ARG A 246 -13.25 10.80 -6.64
N GLY A 247 -14.32 11.58 -6.54
CA GLY A 247 -14.93 12.26 -7.69
C GLY A 247 -13.99 13.28 -8.33
N ASP A 248 -13.29 14.08 -7.52
CA ASP A 248 -12.31 15.05 -8.02
C ASP A 248 -11.14 14.36 -8.73
N TRP A 249 -10.65 13.22 -8.20
CA TRP A 249 -9.63 12.41 -8.87
C TRP A 249 -10.15 11.78 -10.17
N ALA A 250 -11.35 11.20 -10.17
CA ALA A 250 -11.95 10.63 -11.37
C ALA A 250 -12.08 11.68 -12.48
N GLU A 251 -12.55 12.89 -12.16
CA GLU A 251 -12.62 13.99 -13.12
C GLU A 251 -11.23 14.41 -13.64
N ARG A 252 -10.19 14.32 -12.81
CA ARG A 252 -8.81 14.68 -13.20
C ARG A 252 -8.23 13.73 -14.24
N ILE A 253 -8.49 12.43 -14.10
CA ILE A 253 -7.95 11.43 -15.04
C ILE A 253 -8.81 11.27 -16.29
N ASP A 254 -10.03 11.83 -16.29
CA ASP A 254 -11.03 11.71 -17.35
C ASP A 254 -10.70 12.51 -18.63
N ARG A 255 -9.58 12.14 -19.26
CA ARG A 255 -9.05 12.69 -20.52
C ARG A 255 -9.49 11.88 -21.74
N THR A 256 -9.42 12.50 -22.92
CA THR A 256 -9.82 11.89 -24.19
C THR A 256 -9.05 10.61 -24.53
N ASP A 257 -7.74 10.60 -24.34
CA ASP A 257 -6.86 9.45 -24.57
C ASP A 257 -7.17 8.28 -23.64
N LEU A 258 -7.41 8.56 -22.36
CA LEU A 258 -7.81 7.53 -21.41
C LEU A 258 -9.20 6.98 -21.72
N ARG A 259 -10.19 7.83 -22.04
CA ARG A 259 -11.53 7.37 -22.46
C ARG A 259 -11.49 6.47 -23.70
N ALA A 260 -10.61 6.77 -24.66
CA ALA A 260 -10.42 5.94 -25.84
C ALA A 260 -9.80 4.58 -25.46
N THR A 261 -8.78 4.60 -24.59
CA THR A 261 -8.08 3.41 -24.10
C THR A 261 -8.99 2.49 -23.28
N LEU A 262 -9.87 3.05 -22.47
CA LEU A 262 -10.80 2.31 -21.60
C LEU A 262 -12.14 1.99 -22.27
N ARG A 263 -12.28 2.19 -23.59
CA ARG A 263 -13.56 2.01 -24.31
C ARG A 263 -14.20 0.65 -24.07
N GLU A 264 -13.39 -0.40 -24.04
CA GLU A 264 -13.83 -1.79 -23.89
C GLU A 264 -13.91 -2.24 -22.42
N VAL A 265 -13.55 -1.37 -21.47
CA VAL A 265 -13.60 -1.69 -20.04
C VAL A 265 -15.05 -1.78 -19.59
N THR A 266 -15.37 -2.90 -18.95
CA THR A 266 -16.66 -3.14 -18.30
C THR A 266 -16.55 -2.79 -16.82
N GLY A 267 -17.61 -2.19 -16.25
CA GLY A 267 -17.65 -1.82 -14.84
C GLY A 267 -16.93 -0.50 -14.50
N THR A 268 -16.64 -0.31 -13.21
CA THR A 268 -15.96 0.88 -12.70
C THR A 268 -14.46 0.69 -12.64
N VAL A 269 -13.69 1.76 -12.82
CA VAL A 269 -12.21 1.74 -12.66
C VAL A 269 -11.84 2.16 -11.23
N PRO A 270 -11.54 1.23 -10.31
CA PRO A 270 -11.10 1.57 -8.97
C PRO A 270 -9.65 2.10 -8.96
N THR A 271 -9.25 2.71 -7.84
CA THR A 271 -7.83 2.93 -7.57
C THR A 271 -7.13 1.64 -7.21
N ARG A 272 -5.81 1.54 -7.45
CA ARG A 272 -5.02 0.38 -6.97
C ARG A 272 -5.22 0.14 -5.48
N ALA A 273 -5.12 1.20 -4.67
CA ALA A 273 -5.32 1.11 -3.22
C ALA A 273 -6.71 0.59 -2.87
N HIS A 274 -7.77 1.06 -3.55
CA HIS A 274 -9.12 0.55 -3.30
C HIS A 274 -9.25 -0.94 -3.65
N ALA A 275 -8.70 -1.37 -4.80
CA ALA A 275 -8.71 -2.77 -5.19
C ALA A 275 -7.95 -3.66 -4.17
N VAL A 276 -6.77 -3.23 -3.72
CA VAL A 276 -5.97 -3.95 -2.72
C VAL A 276 -6.67 -4.00 -1.35
N ASP A 277 -7.42 -2.95 -0.97
CA ASP A 277 -8.24 -2.94 0.25
C ASP A 277 -9.30 -4.06 0.24
N LEU A 278 -9.97 -4.26 -0.91
CA LEU A 278 -10.96 -5.33 -1.08
C LEU A 278 -10.32 -6.71 -0.90
N VAL A 279 -9.15 -6.93 -1.50
CA VAL A 279 -8.43 -8.20 -1.35
C VAL A 279 -7.97 -8.40 0.09
N THR A 280 -7.41 -7.38 0.74
CA THR A 280 -6.95 -7.47 2.13
C THR A 280 -8.09 -7.89 3.07
N ARG A 281 -9.29 -7.31 2.91
CA ARG A 281 -10.48 -7.71 3.67
C ARG A 281 -10.92 -9.14 3.36
N TYR A 282 -10.87 -9.54 2.09
CA TYR A 282 -11.18 -10.90 1.68
C TYR A 282 -10.25 -11.92 2.35
N VAL A 283 -8.94 -11.71 2.27
CA VAL A 283 -7.94 -12.60 2.87
C VAL A 283 -8.12 -12.69 4.39
N ALA A 284 -8.35 -11.57 5.07
CA ALA A 284 -8.57 -11.58 6.52
C ALA A 284 -9.78 -12.43 6.94
N ARG A 285 -10.86 -12.41 6.14
CA ARG A 285 -12.06 -13.22 6.41
C ARG A 285 -11.83 -14.70 6.13
N VAL A 286 -11.20 -15.03 5.00
CA VAL A 286 -10.97 -16.43 4.59
C VAL A 286 -9.93 -17.11 5.48
N SER A 287 -8.86 -16.39 5.84
CA SER A 287 -7.79 -16.92 6.68
C SER A 287 -8.10 -16.89 8.18
N GLY A 288 -9.14 -16.16 8.61
CA GLY A 288 -9.52 -16.05 10.01
C GLY A 288 -8.49 -15.33 10.89
N GLN A 289 -7.55 -14.60 10.29
CA GLN A 289 -6.50 -13.84 10.98
C GLN A 289 -6.44 -12.40 10.48
N ALA A 290 -5.82 -11.52 11.26
CA ALA A 290 -5.58 -10.16 10.82
C ALA A 290 -4.49 -10.13 9.74
N VAL A 291 -4.74 -9.37 8.67
CA VAL A 291 -3.86 -9.25 7.51
C VAL A 291 -3.41 -7.82 7.36
N LEU A 292 -2.12 -7.62 7.12
CA LEU A 292 -1.53 -6.35 6.74
C LEU A 292 -0.97 -6.45 5.32
N THR A 293 -1.48 -5.66 4.39
CA THR A 293 -0.95 -5.57 3.03
C THR A 293 -0.24 -4.23 2.84
N ILE A 294 0.96 -4.24 2.27
CA ILE A 294 1.72 -3.02 1.94
C ILE A 294 2.07 -3.05 0.45
N GLY A 295 1.54 -2.11 -0.33
CA GLY A 295 1.92 -1.92 -1.72
C GLY A 295 2.81 -0.70 -1.88
N ILE A 296 3.88 -0.85 -2.67
CA ILE A 296 4.83 0.23 -3.02
C ILE A 296 5.03 0.12 -4.53
N ASP A 297 4.23 0.84 -5.30
CA ASP A 297 4.21 0.75 -6.76
C ASP A 297 3.48 1.98 -7.36
N ASP A 298 4.26 2.99 -7.74
CA ASP A 298 3.82 4.35 -8.10
C ASP A 298 3.00 5.03 -6.98
N GLY A 299 3.68 5.35 -5.89
CA GLY A 299 3.09 5.63 -4.59
C GLY A 299 3.08 4.41 -3.68
N SER A 300 2.61 4.60 -2.45
CA SER A 300 2.56 3.55 -1.45
C SER A 300 1.23 3.52 -0.71
N HIS A 301 0.82 2.36 -0.25
CA HIS A 301 -0.39 2.18 0.53
C HIS A 301 -0.23 1.02 1.51
N ALA A 302 -0.92 1.10 2.64
CA ALA A 302 -1.04 0.00 3.58
C ALA A 302 -2.49 -0.21 3.96
N HIS A 303 -2.86 -1.48 4.09
CA HIS A 303 -4.22 -1.94 4.40
C HIS A 303 -4.12 -2.94 5.53
N TRP A 304 -4.96 -2.79 6.53
CA TRP A 304 -5.13 -3.75 7.59
C TRP A 304 -6.60 -4.19 7.64
N ALA A 305 -6.83 -5.48 7.84
CA ALA A 305 -8.17 -6.01 8.07
C ALA A 305 -8.15 -7.14 9.09
N SER A 306 -9.19 -7.22 9.91
CA SER A 306 -9.44 -8.29 10.87
C SER A 306 -10.94 -8.50 11.04
N GLY A 307 -11.46 -9.65 10.62
CA GLY A 307 -12.90 -9.92 10.62
C GLY A 307 -13.70 -8.91 9.77
N HIS A 308 -14.45 -8.04 10.45
CA HIS A 308 -15.24 -6.97 9.80
C HIS A 308 -14.57 -5.59 9.86
N GLU A 309 -13.51 -5.45 10.66
CA GLU A 309 -12.78 -4.19 10.80
C GLU A 309 -11.72 -4.07 9.70
N ALA A 310 -11.51 -2.83 9.24
CA ALA A 310 -10.48 -2.53 8.27
C ALA A 310 -10.02 -1.07 8.42
N ALA A 311 -8.73 -0.86 8.15
CA ALA A 311 -8.10 0.44 8.09
C ALA A 311 -7.17 0.49 6.89
N GLN A 312 -6.99 1.66 6.30
CA GLN A 312 -6.05 1.83 5.20
C GLN A 312 -5.47 3.24 5.18
N THR A 313 -4.31 3.38 4.56
CA THR A 313 -3.69 4.67 4.27
C THR A 313 -2.95 4.61 2.93
N ALA A 314 -2.97 5.72 2.19
CA ALA A 314 -2.30 5.86 0.91
C ALA A 314 -1.48 7.16 0.85
N PHE A 315 -0.32 7.04 0.19
CA PHE A 315 0.64 8.09 -0.11
C PHE A 315 0.98 8.03 -1.60
N PRO A 316 0.18 8.65 -2.47
CA PRO A 316 0.34 8.57 -3.94
C PRO A 316 1.67 9.10 -4.51
N ARG A 317 2.50 9.78 -3.69
CA ARG A 317 3.81 10.33 -4.10
C ARG A 317 4.97 9.76 -3.30
N LEU A 318 4.77 8.74 -2.48
CA LEU A 318 5.84 8.15 -1.71
C LEU A 318 6.11 6.76 -2.26
N ASP A 319 7.29 6.53 -2.80
CA ASP A 319 7.77 5.24 -3.30
C ASP A 319 9.30 5.25 -3.40
N VAL A 320 9.91 4.22 -3.98
CA VAL A 320 11.36 4.13 -4.22
C VAL A 320 11.77 4.54 -5.65
N ASN A 321 10.81 4.99 -6.46
CA ASN A 321 10.99 5.44 -7.84
C ASN A 321 11.03 6.98 -7.87
N ALA A 322 10.10 7.63 -8.58
CA ALA A 322 10.03 9.09 -8.69
C ALA A 322 9.60 9.74 -7.37
N GLY A 323 8.80 9.05 -6.56
CA GLY A 323 8.27 9.52 -5.29
C GLY A 323 9.28 9.53 -4.15
N ILE A 324 10.50 9.02 -4.35
CA ILE A 324 11.52 8.86 -3.31
C ILE A 324 11.95 10.18 -2.65
N VAL A 325 11.83 11.29 -3.38
CA VAL A 325 12.09 12.66 -2.88
C VAL A 325 11.08 13.13 -1.83
N ASN A 326 9.99 12.40 -1.62
CA ASN A 326 9.00 12.69 -0.57
C ASN A 326 9.35 12.04 0.77
N LEU A 327 10.46 11.29 0.85
CA LEU A 327 11.08 10.99 2.14
C LEU A 327 11.68 12.26 2.75
N THR A 328 11.56 12.40 4.06
CA THR A 328 12.20 13.50 4.79
C THR A 328 13.71 13.31 4.84
N ALA A 329 14.46 14.41 5.01
CA ALA A 329 15.92 14.34 5.20
C ALA A 329 16.33 13.42 6.36
N ARG A 330 15.50 13.35 7.42
CA ARG A 330 15.73 12.43 8.53
C ARG A 330 15.56 10.97 8.12
N GLU A 331 14.52 10.64 7.37
CA GLU A 331 14.30 9.27 6.89
C GLU A 331 15.43 8.81 5.97
N ILE A 332 15.90 9.70 5.08
CA ILE A 332 17.05 9.42 4.22
C ILE A 332 18.30 9.18 5.08
N ALA A 333 18.58 10.04 6.06
CA ALA A 333 19.70 9.84 6.98
C ALA A 333 19.57 8.52 7.78
N ASP A 334 18.36 8.17 8.20
CA ASP A 334 18.08 6.93 8.93
C ASP A 334 18.24 5.68 8.06
N ALA A 335 18.20 5.79 6.72
CA ALA A 335 18.42 4.66 5.81
C ALA A 335 19.87 4.13 5.88
N VAL A 336 20.85 4.98 6.20
CA VAL A 336 22.26 4.59 6.36
C VAL A 336 22.45 3.46 7.38
N ASN A 337 21.52 3.35 8.33
CA ASN A 337 21.53 2.33 9.36
C ASN A 337 21.40 0.89 8.82
N TRP A 338 20.82 0.73 7.63
CA TRP A 338 20.54 -0.56 7.02
C TRP A 338 21.54 -0.94 5.92
N LEU A 339 22.59 -0.12 5.73
CA LEU A 339 23.58 -0.35 4.69
C LEU A 339 24.72 -1.26 5.19
N PRO A 340 25.19 -2.19 4.35
CA PRO A 340 26.35 -3.02 4.65
C PRO A 340 27.68 -2.30 4.40
N PHE A 341 27.68 -0.99 4.15
CA PHE A 341 28.87 -0.16 3.92
C PHE A 341 28.65 1.25 4.47
N GLU A 342 29.72 2.01 4.54
CA GLU A 342 29.66 3.41 4.98
C GLU A 342 29.36 4.33 3.80
N VAL A 343 28.43 5.26 4.00
CA VAL A 343 28.07 6.29 3.03
C VAL A 343 27.77 7.59 3.78
N GLN A 344 28.11 8.73 3.19
CA GLN A 344 27.71 10.03 3.75
C GLN A 344 26.25 10.32 3.39
N THR A 345 25.55 11.05 4.27
CA THR A 345 24.16 11.43 4.02
C THR A 345 24.00 12.26 2.75
N ASP A 346 24.98 13.11 2.41
CA ASP A 346 24.96 13.95 1.21
C ASP A 346 25.09 13.12 -0.08
N ASP A 347 25.90 12.06 -0.06
CA ASP A 347 26.01 11.13 -1.19
C ASP A 347 24.69 10.36 -1.38
N LEU A 348 24.07 9.94 -0.27
CA LEU A 348 22.77 9.28 -0.31
C LEU A 348 21.66 10.22 -0.81
N MET A 349 21.67 11.50 -0.41
CA MET A 349 20.75 12.50 -0.94
C MET A 349 20.96 12.72 -2.44
N THR A 350 22.21 12.76 -2.90
CA THR A 350 22.54 12.86 -4.33
C THR A 350 22.01 11.66 -5.09
N TRP A 351 22.17 10.45 -4.53
CA TRP A 351 21.60 9.23 -5.08
C TRP A 351 20.07 9.31 -5.20
N VAL A 352 19.37 9.76 -4.14
CA VAL A 352 17.91 9.95 -4.12
C VAL A 352 17.44 10.91 -5.21
N LEU A 353 18.13 12.05 -5.39
CA LEU A 353 17.79 13.02 -6.43
C LEU A 353 18.00 12.46 -7.84
N ASN A 354 19.09 11.72 -8.07
CA ASN A 354 19.37 11.07 -9.34
C ASN A 354 18.33 9.97 -9.67
N ARG A 355 17.95 9.17 -8.68
CA ARG A 355 16.89 8.16 -8.80
C ARG A 355 15.55 8.80 -9.20
N ALA A 356 15.20 9.94 -8.62
CA ALA A 356 13.91 10.59 -8.89
C ALA A 356 13.78 11.15 -10.32
N ILE A 357 14.89 11.60 -10.92
CA ILE A 357 14.89 12.06 -12.33
C ILE A 357 14.98 10.92 -13.34
N ARG A 358 15.36 9.71 -12.91
CA ARG A 358 15.50 8.49 -13.72
C ARG A 358 14.85 7.28 -13.02
N PRO A 359 13.53 7.33 -12.75
CA PRO A 359 12.85 6.30 -11.95
C PRO A 359 12.95 4.89 -12.54
N TRP A 360 13.08 4.79 -13.86
CA TRP A 360 13.15 3.53 -14.62
C TRP A 360 14.55 2.95 -14.78
N ALA A 361 15.61 3.66 -14.35
CA ALA A 361 16.95 3.11 -14.44
C ALA A 361 17.07 1.87 -13.55
N GLY A 362 17.68 0.80 -14.03
CA GLY A 362 18.09 -0.31 -13.15
C GLY A 362 19.19 0.17 -12.18
N PRO A 363 19.41 -0.54 -11.07
CA PRO A 363 20.66 -0.41 -10.32
C PRO A 363 21.84 -0.81 -11.21
N GLU A 364 22.95 -0.07 -11.16
CA GLU A 364 24.15 -0.35 -11.97
C GLU A 364 25.19 -1.15 -11.16
N ALA A 365 25.18 -1.01 -9.83
CA ALA A 365 26.02 -1.73 -8.89
C ALA A 365 25.21 -2.38 -7.75
N ASP A 366 25.81 -3.37 -7.08
CA ASP A 366 25.22 -4.00 -5.89
C ASP A 366 24.92 -2.98 -4.77
N ASP A 367 25.76 -1.95 -4.65
CA ASP A 367 25.56 -0.89 -3.67
C ASP A 367 24.28 -0.08 -3.95
N ASP A 368 23.90 0.11 -5.22
CA ASP A 368 22.61 0.75 -5.58
C ASP A 368 21.43 -0.07 -5.10
N VAL A 369 21.51 -1.40 -5.26
CA VAL A 369 20.49 -2.34 -4.75
C VAL A 369 20.35 -2.20 -3.23
N ARG A 370 21.47 -2.11 -2.49
CA ARG A 370 21.45 -1.95 -1.04
C ARG A 370 20.90 -0.59 -0.60
N ILE A 371 21.20 0.47 -1.36
CA ILE A 371 20.63 1.81 -1.13
C ILE A 371 19.12 1.80 -1.33
N GLU A 372 18.64 1.24 -2.44
CA GLU A 372 17.20 1.10 -2.68
C GLU A 372 16.50 0.32 -1.58
N GLN A 373 17.07 -0.82 -1.16
CA GLN A 373 16.53 -1.64 -0.09
C GLN A 373 16.50 -0.91 1.26
N ALA A 374 17.50 -0.07 1.55
CA ALA A 374 17.55 0.74 2.76
C ALA A 374 16.48 1.84 2.75
N LEU A 375 16.25 2.48 1.60
CA LEU A 375 15.21 3.50 1.41
C LEU A 375 13.80 2.88 1.39
N LEU A 376 13.64 1.69 0.82
CA LEU A 376 12.41 0.91 0.87
C LEU A 376 11.93 0.68 2.30
N ARG A 377 12.84 0.34 3.22
CA ARG A 377 12.53 0.20 4.66
C ARG A 377 11.93 1.48 5.24
N GLN A 378 12.40 2.65 4.81
CA GLN A 378 11.87 3.94 5.28
C GLN A 378 10.48 4.22 4.71
N VAL A 379 10.24 3.86 3.44
CA VAL A 379 8.90 3.95 2.84
C VAL A 379 7.92 3.04 3.57
N ILE A 380 8.26 1.76 3.76
CA ILE A 380 7.46 0.79 4.53
C ILE A 380 7.15 1.35 5.92
N ARG A 381 8.18 1.86 6.61
CA ARG A 381 8.05 2.43 7.95
C ARG A 381 7.10 3.61 7.99
N ARG A 382 7.19 4.54 7.04
CA ARG A 382 6.34 5.73 6.98
C ARG A 382 4.87 5.35 6.85
N VAL A 383 4.57 4.45 5.90
CA VAL A 383 3.19 4.06 5.60
C VAL A 383 2.60 3.22 6.73
N ALA A 384 3.37 2.25 7.25
CA ALA A 384 2.96 1.41 8.38
C ALA A 384 2.72 2.25 9.65
N ALA A 385 3.59 3.22 9.94
CA ALA A 385 3.43 4.11 11.11
C ALA A 385 2.20 5.01 10.99
N ASP A 386 1.86 5.49 9.79
CA ASP A 386 0.63 6.28 9.58
C ASP A 386 -0.63 5.44 9.77
N LEU A 387 -0.61 4.18 9.29
CA LEU A 387 -1.70 3.23 9.51
C LEU A 387 -1.88 2.93 11.01
N ASP A 388 -0.81 2.61 11.73
CA ASP A 388 -0.88 2.30 13.17
C ASP A 388 -1.26 3.54 14.00
N ARG A 389 -0.85 4.75 13.57
CA ARG A 389 -1.26 6.00 14.22
C ARG A 389 -2.76 6.24 14.10
N THR A 390 -3.36 5.91 12.96
CA THR A 390 -4.81 6.09 12.71
C THR A 390 -5.63 4.91 13.21
N HIS A 391 -5.03 3.73 13.30
CA HIS A 391 -5.63 2.52 13.84
C HIS A 391 -4.64 1.77 14.75
N PRO A 392 -4.51 2.19 16.02
CA PRO A 392 -3.53 1.62 16.96
C PRO A 392 -3.69 0.12 17.15
N GLY A 393 -2.59 -0.63 16.96
CA GLY A 393 -2.57 -2.09 17.10
C GLY A 393 -2.81 -2.85 15.80
N ALA A 394 -3.03 -2.15 14.68
CA ALA A 394 -3.07 -2.75 13.34
C ALA A 394 -1.83 -3.62 13.09
N LEU A 395 -0.64 -3.05 13.32
CA LEU A 395 0.61 -3.76 13.06
C LEU A 395 0.82 -4.92 14.03
N ALA A 396 0.56 -4.70 15.32
CA ALA A 396 0.78 -5.72 16.36
C ALA A 396 -0.17 -6.92 16.26
N SER A 397 -1.34 -6.74 15.63
CA SER A 397 -2.33 -7.82 15.46
C SER A 397 -2.10 -8.65 14.21
N ALA A 398 -1.36 -8.15 13.21
CA ALA A 398 -1.17 -8.80 11.92
C ALA A 398 -0.52 -10.19 12.07
N GLY A 399 -1.26 -11.22 11.67
CA GLY A 399 -0.77 -12.60 11.59
C GLY A 399 -0.14 -12.93 10.22
N LEU A 400 -0.57 -12.21 9.19
CA LEU A 400 -0.04 -12.29 7.83
C LEU A 400 0.32 -10.89 7.31
N VAL A 401 1.52 -10.75 6.76
CA VAL A 401 1.95 -9.55 6.03
C VAL A 401 2.14 -9.91 4.56
N ILE A 402 1.48 -9.16 3.69
CA ILE A 402 1.59 -9.29 2.23
C ILE A 402 2.25 -8.03 1.69
N ALA A 403 3.27 -8.17 0.85
CA ALA A 403 3.92 -7.04 0.21
C ALA A 403 3.70 -7.04 -1.31
N GLY A 404 3.40 -5.87 -1.88
CA GLY A 404 3.21 -5.70 -3.32
C GLY A 404 4.50 -5.84 -4.13
N ALA A 405 4.35 -5.94 -5.45
CA ALA A 405 5.42 -6.23 -6.41
C ALA A 405 6.68 -5.37 -6.28
N GLY A 406 6.56 -4.09 -5.90
CA GLY A 406 7.74 -3.22 -5.76
C GLY A 406 8.69 -3.60 -4.61
N VAL A 407 8.26 -4.48 -3.69
CA VAL A 407 9.15 -5.05 -2.67
C VAL A 407 9.99 -6.21 -3.22
N ASP A 408 9.50 -6.93 -4.25
CA ASP A 408 10.21 -8.05 -4.89
C ASP A 408 11.07 -7.63 -6.10
N ARG A 409 11.22 -6.33 -6.36
CA ARG A 409 11.91 -5.80 -7.56
C ARG A 409 13.32 -6.37 -7.81
N TRP A 410 14.01 -6.84 -6.76
CA TRP A 410 15.35 -7.42 -6.86
C TRP A 410 15.38 -8.95 -6.91
N HIS A 411 14.22 -9.62 -6.90
CA HIS A 411 14.08 -11.09 -6.95
C HIS A 411 14.90 -11.83 -5.88
N ASP A 412 14.95 -11.27 -4.66
CA ASP A 412 15.64 -11.85 -3.52
C ASP A 412 14.66 -11.95 -2.34
N ALA A 413 14.03 -13.12 -2.21
CA ALA A 413 13.03 -13.43 -1.19
C ALA A 413 13.55 -13.21 0.24
N ALA A 414 14.82 -13.52 0.50
CA ALA A 414 15.43 -13.34 1.81
C ALA A 414 15.58 -11.86 2.16
N ILE A 415 16.01 -11.04 1.20
CA ILE A 415 16.11 -9.60 1.39
C ILE A 415 14.73 -8.95 1.48
N ALA A 416 13.75 -9.37 0.68
CA ALA A 416 12.38 -8.90 0.78
C ALA A 416 11.81 -9.15 2.19
N ALA A 417 12.01 -10.35 2.75
CA ALA A 417 11.63 -10.67 4.12
C ALA A 417 12.32 -9.74 5.14
N LEU A 418 13.62 -9.47 4.99
CA LEU A 418 14.33 -8.53 5.87
C LEU A 418 13.79 -7.10 5.75
N CYS A 419 13.55 -6.61 4.52
CA CYS A 419 12.97 -5.29 4.29
C CYS A 419 11.62 -5.13 5.00
N LEU A 420 10.77 -6.16 4.95
CA LEU A 420 9.49 -6.16 5.65
C LEU A 420 9.69 -6.11 7.17
N LEU A 421 10.48 -7.01 7.74
CA LEU A 421 10.73 -7.05 9.19
C LEU A 421 11.35 -5.75 9.72
N ASP A 422 12.26 -5.14 8.97
CA ASP A 422 13.01 -3.94 9.36
C ASP A 422 12.18 -2.66 9.18
N GLY A 423 11.44 -2.56 8.06
CA GLY A 423 10.62 -1.41 7.73
C GLY A 423 9.41 -1.31 8.64
N LEU A 424 8.72 -2.42 8.84
CA LEU A 424 7.57 -2.52 9.73
C LEU A 424 7.93 -2.20 11.19
N TYR A 425 9.13 -2.62 11.61
CA TYR A 425 9.68 -2.38 12.94
C TYR A 425 8.72 -2.71 14.11
N HIS A 426 7.73 -3.57 13.89
CA HIS A 426 6.76 -3.98 14.91
C HIS A 426 7.05 -5.38 15.45
N VAL A 427 6.39 -5.70 16.56
CA VAL A 427 6.42 -7.01 17.21
C VAL A 427 4.98 -7.52 17.24
N PRO A 428 4.66 -8.59 16.49
CA PRO A 428 3.35 -9.22 16.57
C PRO A 428 3.07 -9.67 18.00
N ALA A 429 1.86 -9.45 18.50
CA ALA A 429 1.48 -9.81 19.85
C ALA A 429 1.64 -11.33 20.10
N SER A 430 1.35 -12.13 19.06
CA SER A 430 1.54 -13.58 19.03
C SER A 430 3.02 -14.01 19.04
N GLY A 431 3.93 -13.13 18.62
CA GLY A 431 5.34 -13.43 18.39
C GLY A 431 5.63 -14.20 17.10
N ILE A 432 4.63 -14.39 16.24
CA ILE A 432 4.77 -15.01 14.92
C ILE A 432 4.01 -14.18 13.87
N VAL A 433 4.60 -14.04 12.69
CA VAL A 433 3.97 -13.43 11.51
C VAL A 433 4.35 -14.18 10.25
N ALA A 434 3.37 -14.52 9.42
CA ALA A 434 3.61 -15.06 8.08
C ALA A 434 3.91 -13.92 7.10
N LEU A 435 4.83 -14.15 6.16
CA LEU A 435 5.24 -13.18 5.14
C LEU A 435 4.93 -13.75 3.75
N ALA A 436 4.34 -12.91 2.88
CA ALA A 436 4.07 -13.25 1.49
C ALA A 436 4.33 -12.05 0.56
N LEU A 437 4.61 -12.33 -0.70
CA LEU A 437 4.77 -11.34 -1.76
C LEU A 437 3.70 -11.52 -2.83
N ASP A 438 3.13 -10.41 -3.27
CA ASP A 438 2.45 -10.29 -4.55
C ASP A 438 3.48 -9.91 -5.61
N ARG A 439 4.31 -10.90 -5.95
CA ARG A 439 5.40 -10.75 -6.93
C ARG A 439 4.88 -10.27 -8.27
N ASP A 440 3.72 -10.77 -8.66
CA ASP A 440 3.16 -10.50 -9.98
C ASP A 440 2.30 -9.23 -10.07
N GLY A 441 2.09 -8.52 -8.95
CA GLY A 441 1.22 -7.34 -8.94
C GLY A 441 -0.25 -7.71 -9.21
N LEU A 442 -0.66 -8.90 -8.80
CA LEU A 442 -1.99 -9.46 -8.97
C LEU A 442 -3.00 -8.94 -7.93
N LEU A 443 -2.60 -8.35 -6.79
CA LEU A 443 -3.58 -7.89 -5.81
C LEU A 443 -4.51 -6.79 -6.34
N PRO A 444 -4.03 -5.73 -7.04
CA PRO A 444 -4.92 -4.79 -7.70
C PRO A 444 -5.82 -5.45 -8.75
N VAL A 445 -5.31 -6.45 -9.48
CA VAL A 445 -6.05 -7.21 -10.50
C VAL A 445 -7.18 -8.02 -9.87
N VAL A 446 -6.87 -8.82 -8.84
CA VAL A 446 -7.82 -9.61 -8.06
C VAL A 446 -8.88 -8.72 -7.41
N GLY A 447 -8.49 -7.56 -6.87
CA GLY A 447 -9.44 -6.61 -6.29
C GLY A 447 -10.42 -6.05 -7.32
N THR A 448 -9.92 -5.76 -8.52
CA THR A 448 -10.73 -5.27 -9.64
C THR A 448 -11.69 -6.34 -10.15
N LEU A 449 -11.20 -7.58 -10.31
CA LEU A 449 -12.03 -8.75 -10.62
C LEU A 449 -13.11 -8.95 -9.55
N GLY A 450 -12.77 -8.81 -8.27
CA GLY A 450 -13.69 -9.01 -7.16
C GLY A 450 -14.92 -8.09 -7.17
N MET A 451 -14.86 -6.96 -7.88
CA MET A 451 -16.00 -6.05 -8.05
C MET A 451 -17.01 -6.52 -9.10
N THR A 452 -16.58 -7.35 -10.06
CA THR A 452 -17.39 -7.77 -11.22
C THR A 452 -17.56 -9.30 -11.30
N TYR A 453 -16.47 -10.05 -11.10
CA TYR A 453 -16.39 -11.52 -11.11
C TYR A 453 -15.78 -12.08 -9.81
N PRO A 454 -16.50 -12.07 -8.67
CA PRO A 454 -15.97 -12.50 -7.37
C PRO A 454 -15.44 -13.94 -7.33
N ALA A 455 -16.08 -14.86 -8.06
CA ALA A 455 -15.64 -16.26 -8.12
C ALA A 455 -14.26 -16.39 -8.79
N VAL A 456 -14.08 -15.71 -9.93
CA VAL A 456 -12.79 -15.65 -10.65
C VAL A 456 -11.70 -15.04 -9.78
N ALA A 457 -12.01 -13.95 -9.07
CA ALA A 457 -11.06 -13.29 -8.17
C ALA A 457 -10.57 -14.24 -7.07
N SER A 458 -11.48 -15.03 -6.48
CA SER A 458 -11.15 -16.04 -5.47
C SER A 458 -10.20 -17.12 -6.03
N ASP A 459 -10.47 -17.63 -7.24
CA ASP A 459 -9.66 -18.68 -7.87
C ASP A 459 -8.26 -18.18 -8.21
N ILE A 460 -8.12 -17.02 -8.85
CA ILE A 460 -6.82 -16.40 -9.16
C ILE A 460 -6.05 -16.14 -7.87
N PHE A 461 -6.71 -15.61 -6.83
CA PHE A 461 -6.05 -15.37 -5.55
C PHE A 461 -5.50 -16.65 -4.91
N GLY A 462 -6.32 -17.70 -4.86
CA GLY A 462 -5.98 -18.94 -4.17
C GLY A 462 -4.84 -19.72 -4.81
N HIS A 463 -4.50 -19.42 -6.06
CA HIS A 463 -3.52 -20.20 -6.81
C HIS A 463 -2.36 -19.43 -7.43
N ASP A 464 -2.54 -18.15 -7.77
CA ASP A 464 -1.55 -17.38 -8.53
C ASP A 464 -1.03 -16.14 -7.77
N ALA A 465 -1.80 -15.59 -6.84
CA ALA A 465 -1.52 -14.23 -6.34
C ALA A 465 -0.35 -14.11 -5.36
N LEU A 466 -0.05 -15.14 -4.57
CA LEU A 466 0.89 -15.02 -3.45
C LEU A 466 2.04 -16.01 -3.51
N GLN A 467 3.25 -15.48 -3.44
CA GLN A 467 4.47 -16.21 -3.15
C GLN A 467 4.72 -16.18 -1.63
N HIS A 468 4.67 -17.34 -0.99
CA HIS A 468 4.94 -17.44 0.45
C HIS A 468 6.44 -17.38 0.73
N LEU A 469 6.87 -16.39 1.53
CA LEU A 469 8.24 -16.30 2.01
C LEU A 469 8.46 -17.23 3.21
N GLY A 470 7.43 -17.43 4.03
CA GLY A 470 7.45 -18.29 5.20
C GLY A 470 7.03 -17.56 6.47
N SER A 471 7.53 -17.98 7.63
CA SER A 471 7.10 -17.47 8.94
C SER A 471 8.26 -16.82 9.69
N ALA A 472 8.02 -15.67 10.32
CA ALA A 472 8.97 -15.02 11.21
C ALA A 472 8.52 -15.11 12.67
N VAL A 473 9.35 -15.72 13.50
CA VAL A 473 9.20 -15.78 14.95
C VAL A 473 10.05 -14.67 15.57
N ILE A 474 9.38 -13.72 16.23
CA ILE A 474 10.01 -12.51 16.75
C ILE A 474 10.16 -12.62 18.27
N VAL A 475 11.41 -12.47 18.69
CA VAL A 475 11.83 -12.55 20.09
C VAL A 475 12.26 -11.17 20.57
N THR A 476 11.76 -10.76 21.72
CA THR A 476 11.96 -9.43 22.31
C THR A 476 12.61 -9.49 23.68
N GLY A 477 13.19 -8.38 24.13
CA GLY A 477 13.90 -8.29 25.41
C GLY A 477 15.32 -7.78 25.24
N VAL A 478 16.02 -7.56 26.36
CA VAL A 478 17.36 -6.93 26.38
C VAL A 478 18.41 -7.83 27.07
N PRO A 479 18.65 -9.07 26.60
CA PRO A 479 19.88 -9.78 26.94
C PRO A 479 21.08 -9.08 26.29
N LYS A 480 22.27 -9.20 26.88
CA LYS A 480 23.45 -8.55 26.30
C LYS A 480 23.72 -9.13 24.91
N PRO A 481 24.16 -8.32 23.93
CA PRO A 481 24.52 -8.84 22.61
C PRO A 481 25.46 -10.06 22.71
N GLY A 482 25.15 -11.12 21.96
CA GLY A 482 25.91 -12.37 21.96
C GLY A 482 25.56 -13.38 23.07
N GLU A 483 24.78 -13.02 24.09
CA GLU A 483 24.18 -13.99 25.02
C GLU A 483 23.10 -14.82 24.32
N VAL A 484 22.80 -16.02 24.82
CA VAL A 484 21.68 -16.82 24.28
C VAL A 484 20.38 -16.04 24.49
N ALA A 485 19.58 -15.91 23.43
CA ALA A 485 18.25 -15.30 23.50
C ALA A 485 17.18 -16.38 23.68
N CYS A 486 17.22 -17.43 22.85
CA CYS A 486 16.29 -18.53 22.92
C CYS A 486 16.87 -19.84 22.38
N ARG A 487 16.26 -20.95 22.78
CA ARG A 487 16.45 -22.27 22.17
C ARG A 487 15.18 -22.67 21.43
N ILE A 488 15.34 -23.23 20.25
CA ILE A 488 14.28 -23.61 19.33
C ILE A 488 14.32 -25.12 19.16
N GLU A 489 13.17 -25.78 19.33
CA GLU A 489 12.94 -27.17 18.95
C GLU A 489 11.92 -27.15 17.80
N LEU A 490 12.33 -27.58 16.61
CA LEU A 490 11.49 -27.65 15.41
C LEU A 490 11.15 -29.10 15.10
N GLN A 491 9.86 -29.40 15.02
CA GLN A 491 9.33 -30.69 14.62
C GLN A 491 8.55 -30.52 13.31
N VAL A 492 9.18 -30.90 12.20
CA VAL A 492 8.55 -30.92 10.87
C VAL A 492 7.60 -32.12 10.80
N GLN A 493 6.41 -31.94 10.22
CA GLN A 493 5.48 -33.07 10.03
C GLN A 493 6.13 -34.15 9.15
N GLY A 494 6.40 -35.32 9.72
CA GLY A 494 7.04 -36.45 9.02
C GLY A 494 8.56 -36.30 8.78
N GLY A 495 9.20 -35.24 9.30
CA GLY A 495 10.63 -34.97 9.15
C GLY A 495 11.44 -35.13 10.43
N PRO A 496 12.78 -34.97 10.37
CA PRO A 496 13.64 -35.01 11.55
C PRO A 496 13.45 -33.76 12.42
N ASN A 497 13.57 -33.95 13.74
CA ASN A 497 13.63 -32.82 14.67
C ASN A 497 14.93 -32.03 14.46
N ARG A 498 14.83 -30.72 14.62
CA ARG A 498 15.98 -29.81 14.57
C ARG A 498 16.00 -28.91 15.80
N ASP A 499 17.16 -28.83 16.43
CA ASP A 499 17.39 -27.94 17.56
C ASP A 499 18.33 -26.81 17.15
N LEU A 500 18.01 -25.58 17.58
CA LEU A 500 18.81 -24.40 17.28
C LEU A 500 18.91 -23.48 18.50
N VAL A 501 20.10 -22.91 18.70
CA VAL A 501 20.34 -21.88 19.71
C VAL A 501 20.53 -20.55 18.99
N VAL A 502 19.70 -19.55 19.32
CA VAL A 502 19.77 -18.21 18.72
C VAL A 502 20.24 -17.21 19.77
N LYS A 503 21.24 -16.41 19.43
CA LYS A 503 21.81 -15.39 20.33
C LYS A 503 21.10 -14.04 20.18
N SER A 504 21.23 -13.21 21.21
CA SER A 504 20.78 -11.81 21.21
C SER A 504 21.50 -11.01 20.14
N GLY A 505 20.74 -10.31 19.30
CA GLY A 505 21.27 -9.53 18.18
C GLY A 505 21.39 -10.31 16.86
N ASP A 506 21.18 -11.62 16.88
CA ASP A 506 21.29 -12.47 15.69
C ASP A 506 19.93 -12.73 15.03
N LEU A 507 20.01 -13.16 13.77
CA LEU A 507 18.91 -13.71 13.00
C LEU A 507 19.32 -15.11 12.55
N ALA A 508 18.40 -16.06 12.60
CA ALA A 508 18.62 -17.41 12.10
C ALA A 508 17.47 -17.85 11.21
N VAL A 509 17.77 -18.67 10.19
CA VAL A 509 16.78 -19.19 9.26
C VAL A 509 16.81 -20.71 9.31
N LEU A 510 15.63 -21.32 9.48
CA LEU A 510 15.43 -22.77 9.46
C LEU A 510 14.67 -23.13 8.17
N PRO A 511 15.20 -24.03 7.32
CA PRO A 511 14.53 -24.37 6.08
C PRO A 511 13.26 -25.17 6.36
N LEU A 512 12.15 -24.71 5.79
CA LEU A 512 10.84 -25.36 5.77
C LEU A 512 10.20 -25.01 4.41
N ALA A 513 9.95 -26.01 3.58
CA ALA A 513 9.57 -25.78 2.19
C ALA A 513 8.15 -25.21 2.06
N THR A 514 7.85 -24.60 0.92
CA THR A 514 6.50 -24.10 0.61
C THR A 514 5.45 -25.20 0.76
N GLY A 515 4.39 -24.91 1.53
CA GLY A 515 3.31 -25.85 1.84
C GLY A 515 3.59 -26.79 3.01
N GLU A 516 4.84 -26.88 3.51
CA GLU A 516 5.14 -27.63 4.72
C GLU A 516 4.71 -26.87 5.98
N GLN A 517 4.32 -27.63 7.00
CA GLN A 517 4.00 -27.12 8.33
C GLN A 517 4.90 -27.79 9.37
N ALA A 518 5.23 -27.03 10.42
CA ALA A 518 5.98 -27.56 11.54
C ALA A 518 5.42 -27.06 12.88
N THR A 519 5.68 -27.83 13.93
CA THR A 519 5.53 -27.37 15.31
C THR A 519 6.86 -26.80 15.77
N ILE A 520 6.86 -25.60 16.33
CA ILE A 520 8.06 -24.97 16.88
C ILE A 520 7.84 -24.64 18.36
N VAL A 521 8.77 -25.08 19.20
CA VAL A 521 8.83 -24.73 20.61
C VAL A 521 9.96 -23.73 20.80
N VAL A 522 9.60 -22.54 21.27
CA VAL A 522 10.54 -21.46 21.56
C VAL A 522 10.72 -21.38 23.07
N ARG A 523 11.94 -21.61 23.55
CA ARG A 523 12.32 -21.47 24.97
C ARG A 523 13.18 -20.22 25.13
N PRO A 524 12.59 -19.06 25.44
CA PRO A 524 13.35 -17.84 25.64
C PRO A 524 14.06 -17.83 27.01
N GLU A 525 15.17 -17.09 27.11
CA GLU A 525 15.85 -16.85 28.38
C GLU A 525 15.06 -15.91 29.31
N LYS A 526 15.44 -15.82 30.59
CA LYS A 526 14.66 -15.13 31.65
C LYS A 526 14.22 -13.68 31.33
N LYS A 527 14.99 -12.94 30.53
CA LYS A 527 14.72 -11.52 30.17
C LYS A 527 14.18 -11.36 28.75
N VAL A 528 13.80 -12.47 28.13
CA VAL A 528 13.45 -12.57 26.72
C VAL A 528 12.03 -13.07 26.61
N ALA A 529 11.22 -12.45 25.77
CA ALA A 529 9.84 -12.84 25.49
C ALA A 529 9.68 -13.20 24.01
N VAL A 530 8.65 -13.98 23.70
CA VAL A 530 8.21 -14.22 22.32
C VAL A 530 7.03 -13.31 22.05
N GLY A 531 7.13 -12.43 21.06
CA GLY A 531 6.12 -11.40 20.81
C GLY A 531 5.88 -10.49 22.02
N ALA A 532 4.60 -10.35 22.40
CA ALA A 532 4.15 -9.64 23.61
C ALA A 532 3.95 -10.59 24.81
N GLY A 533 4.50 -11.81 24.75
CA GLY A 533 4.39 -12.81 25.81
C GLY A 533 5.18 -12.48 27.08
N GLN A 534 5.04 -13.34 28.10
CA GLN A 534 5.79 -13.19 29.35
C GLN A 534 7.27 -13.58 29.16
N PRO A 535 8.23 -12.78 29.68
CA PRO A 535 9.64 -13.13 29.63
C PRO A 535 9.96 -14.49 30.28
N GLY A 536 10.86 -15.26 29.66
CA GLY A 536 11.31 -16.57 30.12
C GLY A 536 10.29 -17.70 29.98
N LYS A 537 9.07 -17.44 29.47
CA LYS A 537 8.03 -18.44 29.31
C LYS A 537 8.14 -19.12 27.94
N PRO A 538 8.23 -20.46 27.87
CA PRO A 538 8.18 -21.18 26.61
C PRO A 538 6.87 -20.95 25.86
N VAL A 539 6.95 -20.82 24.54
CA VAL A 539 5.81 -20.69 23.63
C VAL A 539 5.87 -21.81 22.60
N THR A 540 4.74 -22.46 22.34
CA THR A 540 4.62 -23.49 21.31
C THR A 540 3.67 -23.01 20.23
N PHE A 541 4.16 -23.03 19.00
CA PHE A 541 3.37 -22.78 17.80
C PHE A 541 3.10 -24.14 17.16
N GLY A 542 1.95 -24.73 17.50
CA GLY A 542 1.51 -26.06 17.06
C GLY A 542 0.36 -25.99 16.04
N THR A 543 -0.45 -27.04 15.89
CA THR A 543 -1.45 -27.19 14.81
C THR A 543 -2.42 -26.01 14.63
N GLU A 544 -2.87 -25.37 15.72
CA GLU A 544 -3.78 -24.22 15.65
C GLU A 544 -3.08 -22.90 15.27
N ARG A 545 -1.75 -22.85 15.31
CA ARG A 545 -0.89 -21.70 14.97
C ARG A 545 0.41 -22.18 14.36
N ALA A 546 0.33 -23.08 13.38
CA ALA A 546 1.52 -23.73 12.85
C ALA A 546 2.37 -22.71 12.09
N VAL A 547 3.69 -22.84 12.19
CA VAL A 547 4.58 -22.14 11.25
C VAL A 547 4.41 -22.76 9.88
N THR A 548 4.17 -21.93 8.87
CA THR A 548 4.14 -22.32 7.46
C THR A 548 5.48 -22.03 6.83
N GLY A 549 5.98 -22.98 6.04
CA GLY A 549 7.17 -22.81 5.22
C GLY A 549 6.94 -21.88 4.04
N GLY A 550 8.01 -21.67 3.27
CA GLY A 550 8.03 -20.78 2.12
C GLY A 550 9.44 -20.72 1.54
N GLU A 551 9.66 -19.83 0.59
CA GLU A 551 10.95 -19.72 -0.11
C GLU A 551 12.12 -19.41 0.84
N VAL A 552 11.88 -18.65 1.91
CA VAL A 552 12.88 -18.35 2.95
C VAL A 552 12.83 -19.38 4.08
N GLY A 553 11.64 -19.92 4.40
CA GLY A 553 11.43 -20.85 5.50
C GLY A 553 11.03 -20.15 6.80
N ILE A 554 11.61 -20.54 7.93
CA ILE A 554 11.30 -19.96 9.24
C ILE A 554 12.43 -19.03 9.67
N ILE A 555 12.14 -17.75 9.82
CA ILE A 555 13.05 -16.75 10.37
C ILE A 555 12.86 -16.67 11.88
N VAL A 556 13.92 -16.83 12.66
CA VAL A 556 13.94 -16.52 14.09
C VAL A 556 14.68 -15.20 14.27
N ASP A 557 13.93 -14.14 14.54
CA ASP A 557 14.45 -12.78 14.70
C ASP A 557 14.66 -12.48 16.19
N ALA A 558 15.91 -12.57 16.64
CA ALA A 558 16.34 -12.24 18.00
C ALA A 558 17.13 -10.92 18.06
N ARG A 559 16.98 -10.06 17.05
CA ARG A 559 17.68 -8.77 16.97
C ARG A 559 17.18 -7.76 18.02
N GLY A 560 16.06 -8.06 18.69
CA GLY A 560 15.58 -7.35 19.89
C GLY A 560 15.18 -5.88 19.67
N ARG A 561 15.02 -5.45 18.39
CA ARG A 561 14.78 -4.04 18.00
C ARG A 561 15.70 -3.08 18.80
N LEU A 562 16.93 -3.53 19.05
CA LEU A 562 17.94 -2.83 19.82
C LEU A 562 18.47 -1.64 19.02
N PRO A 563 19.01 -0.60 19.68
CA PRO A 563 19.79 0.40 18.97
C PRO A 563 20.93 -0.30 18.23
N LEU A 564 21.11 0.04 16.96
CA LEU A 564 22.21 -0.50 16.18
C LEU A 564 23.56 -0.08 16.79
N PRO A 565 24.61 -0.91 16.67
CA PRO A 565 25.92 -0.59 17.22
C PRO A 565 26.47 0.74 16.70
N SER A 566 27.21 1.44 17.56
CA SER A 566 28.10 2.54 17.19
C SER A 566 29.53 2.11 17.54
N PRO A 567 30.56 2.36 16.71
CA PRO A 567 30.61 3.21 15.50
C PRO A 567 30.14 2.52 14.20
N ALA A 568 30.10 3.26 13.09
CA ALA A 568 29.57 2.81 11.78
C ALA A 568 30.15 1.47 11.29
N VAL A 569 31.45 1.23 11.49
CA VAL A 569 32.11 -0.05 11.18
C VAL A 569 31.45 -1.24 11.88
N ALA A 570 31.06 -1.10 13.15
CA ALA A 570 30.39 -2.16 13.90
C ALA A 570 28.96 -2.39 13.37
N ARG A 571 28.25 -1.32 13.02
CA ARG A 571 26.91 -1.39 12.43
C ARG A 571 26.91 -2.13 11.10
N THR A 572 27.80 -1.75 10.17
CA THR A 572 27.89 -2.37 8.84
C THR A 572 28.25 -3.84 8.94
N GLY A 573 29.13 -4.22 9.89
CA GLY A 573 29.46 -5.61 10.18
C GLY A 573 28.24 -6.46 10.57
N VAL A 574 27.39 -5.94 11.45
CA VAL A 574 26.16 -6.62 11.89
C VAL A 574 25.12 -6.70 10.76
N VAL A 575 24.95 -5.65 9.96
CA VAL A 575 24.05 -5.68 8.78
C VAL A 575 24.51 -6.75 7.78
N ARG A 576 25.81 -6.84 7.48
CA ARG A 576 26.37 -7.91 6.62
C ARG A 576 26.10 -9.30 7.19
N GLN A 577 26.19 -9.45 8.52
CA GLN A 577 25.88 -10.72 9.19
C GLN A 577 24.41 -11.11 8.99
N TRP A 578 23.47 -10.19 9.15
CA TRP A 578 22.04 -10.48 8.93
C TRP A 578 21.72 -10.81 7.48
N ILE A 579 22.29 -10.05 6.54
CA ILE A 579 22.14 -10.31 5.10
C ILE A 579 22.68 -11.70 4.72
N ARG A 580 23.81 -12.13 5.30
CA ARG A 580 24.34 -13.50 5.11
C ARG A 580 23.43 -14.55 5.75
N ALA A 581 23.03 -14.36 7.00
CA ALA A 581 22.17 -15.32 7.70
C ALA A 581 20.84 -15.59 6.97
N ALA A 582 20.27 -14.57 6.33
CA ALA A 582 19.06 -14.72 5.53
C ALA A 582 19.33 -15.39 4.16
N GLY A 583 20.45 -15.06 3.50
CA GLY A 583 20.77 -15.55 2.16
C GLY A 583 21.38 -16.97 2.11
N ASP A 584 22.15 -17.37 3.11
CA ASP A 584 22.80 -18.69 3.15
C ASP A 584 21.77 -19.84 3.21
N ALA A 585 20.55 -19.56 3.69
CA ALA A 585 19.46 -20.53 3.81
C ALA A 585 18.65 -20.73 2.52
N THR A 586 18.60 -19.75 1.62
CA THR A 586 17.87 -19.84 0.35
C THR A 586 18.70 -20.46 -0.78
N GLY A 587 19.98 -20.78 -0.53
CA GLY A 587 20.88 -21.34 -1.54
C GLY A 587 21.21 -20.35 -2.67
N ALA A 588 20.93 -19.06 -2.48
CA ALA A 588 21.30 -18.02 -3.43
C ALA A 588 22.83 -17.93 -3.52
N VAL A 589 23.39 -18.51 -4.59
CA VAL A 589 24.80 -18.40 -4.93
C VAL A 589 25.08 -16.91 -5.17
N ARG A 590 25.76 -16.28 -4.22
CA ARG A 590 26.26 -14.91 -4.38
C ARG A 590 27.58 -14.97 -5.13
N THR A 591 27.57 -14.54 -6.39
CA THR A 591 28.77 -14.03 -7.07
C THR A 591 28.84 -12.53 -6.91
#